data_AF-A0A948SWG1-F1
#
_entry.id   AF-A0A948SWG1-F1
#
_cell.length_a   1.000
_cell.length_b   1.000
_cell.length_c   1.000
_cell.angle_alpha   90.00
_cell.angle_beta   90.00
_cell.angle_gamma   90.00
#
_symmetry.space_group_name_H-M   'P 1'
#
loop_
_entity.id
_entity.type
_entity.pdbx_description
1 polymer ?
#
loop_
_entity_poly.entity_id
_entity_poly.type
_entity_poly.pdbx_seq_one_letter_code
_entity_poly.pdbx_strand_id
1 'polypeptide(L)'
;IAARVDAMIADGLVDEVRQLLAEQPPMSRTAAQALGYKEMIDHVEGRSPLAAARDEIVLRTVQFAVRQERWYRRDPRIRWTDVSGADPVDVVSPAVVAAFGE
;
A
#
# COMPACT_ATOMS: atom_id res chain seq x y z
N ILE A 1 4.52 6.93 4.91
CA ILE A 1 4.72 5.93 3.82
C ILE A 1 6.04 5.20 3.99
N ALA A 2 7.19 5.89 3.96
CA ALA A 2 8.51 5.27 4.17
C ALA A 2 8.54 4.36 5.42
N ALA A 3 8.20 4.90 6.58
CA ALA A 3 8.13 4.13 7.83
C ALA A 3 7.19 2.90 7.76
N ARG A 4 6.10 2.97 6.98
CA ARG A 4 5.20 1.82 6.78
C ARG A 4 5.87 0.73 5.94
N VAL A 5 6.61 1.11 4.89
CA VAL A 5 7.35 0.16 4.06
C VAL A 5 8.46 -0.51 4.89
N ASP A 6 9.16 0.26 5.72
CA ASP A 6 10.17 -0.29 6.63
C ASP A 6 9.57 -1.29 7.61
N ALA A 7 8.41 -0.96 8.19
CA ALA A 7 7.66 -1.87 9.05
C ALA A 7 7.24 -3.15 8.30
N MET A 8 6.68 -3.03 7.08
CA MET A 8 6.30 -4.21 6.27
C MET A 8 7.49 -5.14 6.00
N ILE A 9 8.67 -4.58 5.70
CA ILE A 9 9.89 -5.36 5.49
C ILE A 9 10.31 -6.05 6.80
N ALA A 10 10.30 -5.32 7.92
CA ALA A 10 10.63 -5.86 9.24
C ALA A 10 9.64 -6.96 9.68
N ASP A 11 8.37 -6.83 9.30
CA ASP A 11 7.29 -7.77 9.60
C ASP A 11 7.28 -8.99 8.65
N GLY A 12 8.26 -9.11 7.76
CA GLY A 12 8.48 -10.33 6.97
C GLY A 12 7.98 -10.28 5.52
N LEU A 13 7.76 -9.10 4.92
CA LEU A 13 7.36 -8.99 3.51
C LEU A 13 8.28 -9.76 2.55
N VAL A 14 9.59 -9.79 2.80
CA VAL A 14 10.54 -10.51 1.94
C VAL A 14 10.28 -12.02 1.99
N ASP A 15 9.98 -12.54 3.18
CA ASP A 15 9.71 -13.97 3.37
C ASP A 15 8.33 -14.36 2.84
N GLU A 16 7.33 -13.49 3.00
CA GLU A 16 6.02 -13.64 2.36
C GLU A 16 6.18 -13.80 0.85
N VAL A 17 6.94 -12.90 0.20
CA VAL A 17 7.17 -12.94 -1.26
C VAL A 17 7.91 -14.22 -1.68
N ARG A 18 8.90 -14.67 -0.91
CA ARG A 18 9.59 -15.95 -1.18
C ARG A 18 8.64 -17.14 -1.12
N GLN A 19 7.75 -17.16 -0.12
CA GLN A 19 6.76 -18.23 0.04
C GLN A 19 5.77 -18.25 -1.13
N LEU A 20 5.22 -17.08 -1.49
CA LEU A 20 4.26 -16.94 -2.59
C LEU A 20 4.86 -17.33 -3.97
N LEU A 21 6.15 -17.08 -4.19
CA LEU A 21 6.82 -17.52 -5.42
C LEU A 21 7.04 -19.05 -5.47
N ALA A 22 7.07 -19.72 -4.31
CA ALA A 22 7.23 -21.17 -4.21
C ALA A 22 5.91 -21.94 -4.30
N GLU A 23 4.76 -21.27 -4.25
CA GLU A 23 3.44 -21.90 -4.36
C GLU A 23 3.20 -22.54 -5.74
N GLN A 24 2.29 -23.53 -5.78
CA GLN A 24 1.85 -24.18 -7.00
C GLN A 24 0.31 -24.23 -7.06
N PRO A 25 -0.33 -23.50 -8.01
CA PRO A 25 0.28 -22.63 -9.01
C PRO A 25 0.92 -21.38 -8.36
N PRO A 26 1.95 -20.79 -9.00
CA PRO A 26 2.54 -19.55 -8.50
C PRO A 26 1.56 -18.38 -8.59
N MET A 27 1.95 -17.25 -7.99
CA MET A 27 1.19 -16.00 -8.08
C MET A 27 0.74 -15.69 -9.51
N SER A 28 -0.51 -15.23 -9.64
CA SER A 28 -1.00 -14.74 -10.93
C SER A 28 -0.16 -13.57 -11.45
N ARG A 29 -0.12 -13.40 -12.78
CA ARG A 29 0.58 -12.28 -13.42
C ARG A 29 0.14 -10.92 -12.86
N THR A 30 -1.15 -10.75 -12.56
CA THR A 30 -1.68 -9.49 -11.99
C THR A 30 -1.19 -9.28 -10.56
N ALA A 31 -1.24 -10.31 -9.72
CA ALA A 31 -0.77 -10.23 -8.34
C ALA A 31 0.72 -9.89 -8.27
N ALA A 32 1.55 -10.50 -9.14
CA ALA A 32 2.98 -10.21 -9.21
C ALA A 32 3.32 -8.76 -9.66
N GLN A 33 2.37 -8.02 -10.23
CA GLN A 33 2.55 -6.60 -10.57
C GLN A 33 2.08 -5.65 -9.46
N ALA A 34 1.54 -6.16 -8.36
CA ALA A 34 1.13 -5.34 -7.23
C ALA A 34 2.32 -4.58 -6.65
N LEU A 35 2.05 -3.37 -6.16
CA LEU A 35 3.04 -2.51 -5.54
C LEU A 35 3.55 -3.14 -4.23
N GLY A 36 4.86 -3.14 -4.02
CA GLY A 36 5.48 -3.88 -2.92
C GLY A 36 5.94 -5.25 -3.38
N TYR A 37 5.05 -6.01 -4.03
CA TYR A 37 5.35 -7.35 -4.51
C TYR A 37 6.32 -7.34 -5.69
N LYS A 38 6.06 -6.54 -6.72
CA LYS A 38 6.93 -6.51 -7.92
C LYS A 38 8.39 -6.20 -7.55
N GLU A 39 8.60 -5.19 -6.70
CA GLU A 39 9.93 -4.76 -6.28
C GLU A 39 10.61 -5.80 -5.38
N MET A 40 9.85 -6.43 -4.48
CA MET A 40 10.39 -7.51 -3.64
C MET A 40 10.68 -8.79 -4.44
N ILE A 41 9.90 -9.09 -5.47
CA ILE A 41 10.19 -10.18 -6.41
C ILE A 41 11.52 -9.89 -7.13
N ASP A 42 11.72 -8.67 -7.65
CA ASP A 42 12.99 -8.27 -8.25
C ASP A 42 14.16 -8.43 -7.28
N HIS A 43 13.96 -8.14 -5.99
CA HIS A 43 14.97 -8.38 -4.96
C HIS A 43 15.24 -9.88 -4.72
N VAL A 44 14.19 -10.68 -4.51
CA VAL A 44 14.29 -12.11 -4.23
C VAL A 44 14.94 -12.87 -5.39
N GLU A 45 14.69 -12.46 -6.63
CA GLU A 45 15.30 -13.04 -7.84
C GLU A 45 16.69 -12.47 -8.15
N GLY A 46 17.25 -11.63 -7.27
CA GLY A 46 18.62 -11.10 -7.39
C GLY A 46 18.79 -10.00 -8.43
N ARG A 47 17.71 -9.41 -8.95
CA ARG A 47 17.76 -8.30 -9.92
C ARG A 47 17.99 -6.93 -9.28
N SER A 48 17.73 -6.80 -7.97
CA SER A 48 17.90 -5.54 -7.23
C SER A 48 18.34 -5.77 -5.78
N PRO A 49 19.21 -4.92 -5.20
CA PRO A 49 19.46 -4.91 -3.75
C PRO A 49 18.20 -4.55 -2.95
N LEU A 50 18.09 -5.06 -1.72
CA LEU A 50 16.92 -4.81 -0.86
C LEU A 50 16.67 -3.31 -0.65
N ALA A 51 17.73 -2.54 -0.41
CA ALA A 51 17.64 -1.09 -0.22
C ALA A 51 17.05 -0.38 -1.44
N ALA A 52 17.48 -0.75 -2.65
CA ALA A 52 16.97 -0.17 -3.88
C ALA A 52 15.51 -0.57 -4.14
N ALA A 53 15.14 -1.82 -3.89
CA ALA A 53 13.75 -2.28 -3.98
C ALA A 53 12.85 -1.55 -2.97
N ARG A 54 13.32 -1.36 -1.73
CA ARG A 54 12.63 -0.59 -0.69
C ARG A 54 12.37 0.85 -1.13
N ASP A 55 13.39 1.53 -1.66
CA ASP A 55 13.25 2.93 -2.09
C ASP A 55 12.28 3.06 -3.28
N GLU A 56 12.29 2.09 -4.19
CA GLU A 56 11.34 2.03 -5.30
C GLU A 56 9.89 1.84 -4.81
N ILE A 57 9.66 0.97 -3.82
CA ILE A 57 8.33 0.80 -3.20
C ILE A 57 7.87 2.13 -2.60
N VAL A 58 8.73 2.84 -1.87
CA VAL A 58 8.38 4.13 -1.27
C VAL A 58 7.99 5.14 -2.34
N LEU A 59 8.83 5.31 -3.36
CA LEU A 59 8.60 6.23 -4.47
C LEU A 59 7.26 5.95 -5.16
N ARG A 60 7.05 4.69 -5.57
CA ARG A 60 5.84 4.31 -6.29
C ARG A 60 4.59 4.36 -5.42
N THR A 61 4.71 4.13 -4.12
CA THR A 61 3.60 4.30 -3.15
C THR A 61 3.21 5.76 -3.01
N VAL A 62 4.18 6.67 -2.93
CA VAL A 62 3.92 8.12 -2.91
C VAL A 62 3.21 8.55 -4.20
N GLN A 63 3.73 8.15 -5.36
CA GLN A 63 3.10 8.47 -6.64
C GLN A 63 1.68 7.90 -6.75
N PHE A 64 1.46 6.69 -6.24
CA PHE A 64 0.15 6.06 -6.22
C PHE A 64 -0.83 6.82 -5.32
N ALA A 65 -0.42 7.20 -4.10
CA ALA A 65 -1.23 8.01 -3.20
C ALA A 65 -1.61 9.36 -3.82
N VAL A 66 -0.68 10.04 -4.48
CA VAL A 66 -0.96 11.30 -5.20
C VAL A 66 -1.95 11.08 -6.34
N ARG A 67 -1.84 9.97 -7.09
CA ARG A 67 -2.83 9.64 -8.14
C ARG A 67 -4.21 9.34 -7.56
N GLN A 68 -4.29 8.60 -6.45
CA GLN A 68 -5.53 8.33 -5.75
C GLN A 68 -6.19 9.65 -5.29
N GLU A 69 -5.44 10.52 -4.61
CA GLU A 69 -5.96 11.81 -4.15
C GLU A 69 -6.50 12.65 -5.33
N ARG A 70 -5.71 12.78 -6.41
CA ARG A 70 -6.15 13.51 -7.62
C ARG A 70 -7.39 12.90 -8.26
N TRP A 71 -7.54 11.58 -8.22
CA TRP A 71 -8.70 10.91 -8.77
C TRP A 71 -9.95 11.19 -7.93
N TYR A 72 -9.85 11.02 -6.60
CA TYR A 72 -10.96 11.28 -5.67
C TYR A 72 -11.35 12.75 -5.63
N ARG A 73 -10.40 13.70 -5.75
CA ARG A 73 -10.72 15.14 -5.72
C ARG A 73 -11.67 15.60 -6.84
N ARG A 74 -11.84 14.79 -7.89
CA ARG A 74 -12.77 15.07 -8.99
C ARG A 74 -14.22 14.77 -8.64
N ASP A 75 -14.49 13.97 -7.59
CA ASP A 75 -15.84 13.60 -7.20
C ASP A 75 -16.37 14.55 -6.12
N PRO A 76 -17.35 15.42 -6.43
CA PRO A 76 -17.90 16.38 -5.47
C PRO A 76 -18.74 15.71 -4.37
N ARG A 77 -19.06 14.42 -4.49
CA ARG A 77 -19.82 13.67 -3.46
C ARG A 77 -18.94 13.30 -2.26
N ILE A 78 -17.61 13.36 -2.41
CA ILE A 78 -16.66 12.96 -1.37
C ILE A 78 -16.53 14.06 -0.32
N ARG A 79 -16.77 13.70 0.94
CA ARG A 79 -16.48 14.53 2.11
C ARG A 79 -15.05 14.25 2.56
N TRP A 80 -14.18 15.24 2.42
CA TRP A 80 -12.79 15.14 2.85
C TRP A 80 -12.66 15.38 4.35
N THR A 81 -11.94 14.49 5.02
CA THR A 81 -11.72 14.56 6.47
C THR A 81 -10.23 14.48 6.75
N ASP A 82 -9.72 15.43 7.52
CA ASP A 82 -8.35 15.38 8.01
C ASP A 82 -8.29 14.52 9.26
N VAL A 83 -7.44 13.49 9.22
CA VAL A 83 -7.22 12.54 10.33
C VAL A 83 -5.81 12.67 10.90
N SER A 84 -5.09 13.74 10.55
CA SER A 84 -3.72 13.96 10.98
C SER A 84 -3.65 14.15 12.50
N GLY A 85 -2.90 13.28 13.18
CA GLY A 85 -2.64 13.42 14.62
C GLY A 85 -3.73 12.87 15.54
N ALA A 86 -4.74 12.18 15.02
CA ALA A 86 -5.77 11.50 15.79
C ALA A 86 -6.05 10.11 15.21
N ASP A 87 -6.74 9.25 15.97
CA ASP A 87 -7.23 7.99 15.43
C ASP A 87 -8.27 8.27 14.31
N PRO A 88 -8.05 7.81 13.07
CA PRO A 88 -9.00 8.00 11.99
C PRO A 88 -10.41 7.49 12.31
N VAL A 89 -10.54 6.43 13.11
CA VAL A 89 -11.84 5.87 13.52
C VAL A 89 -12.62 6.89 14.34
N ASP A 90 -11.98 7.52 15.33
CA ASP A 90 -12.61 8.52 16.20
C ASP A 90 -13.07 9.74 15.39
N VAL A 91 -12.25 10.18 14.43
CA VAL A 91 -12.55 11.36 13.60
C VAL A 91 -13.70 11.08 12.63
N VAL A 92 -13.73 9.91 12.00
CA VAL A 92 -14.64 9.62 10.88
C VAL A 92 -15.98 9.03 11.34
N SER A 93 -16.02 8.32 12.47
CA SER A 93 -17.20 7.59 12.93
C SER A 93 -18.47 8.46 13.07
N PRO A 94 -18.44 9.68 13.64
CA PRO A 94 -19.64 10.51 13.76
C PRO A 94 -20.28 10.84 12.41
N ALA A 95 -19.44 11.15 11.40
CA ALA A 95 -19.89 11.50 10.06
C ALA A 95 -20.45 10.28 9.31
N VAL A 96 -19.88 9.10 9.55
CA VAL A 96 -20.36 7.83 9.00
C VAL A 96 -21.72 7.47 9.60
N VAL A 97 -21.85 7.47 10.94
CA VAL A 97 -23.12 7.17 11.62
C VAL A 97 -24.23 8.11 11.15
N ALA A 98 -23.97 9.42 11.06
CA ALA A 98 -24.95 10.39 10.57
C ALA A 98 -25.33 10.18 9.09
N ALA A 99 -24.47 9.55 8.28
CA ALA A 99 -24.77 9.25 6.88
C ALA A 99 -25.56 7.95 6.68
N PHE A 100 -25.49 7.02 7.64
CA PHE A 100 -26.16 5.71 7.60
C PHE A 100 -27.41 5.61 8.50
N GLY A 101 -27.64 6.56 9.40
CA GLY A 101 -28.81 6.59 10.27
C GLY A 101 -30.00 7.31 9.64
N GLU A 102 -30.99 6.53 9.19
CA GLU A 102 -32.42 6.80 9.42
C GLU A 102 -32.89 5.98 10.63
#